data_AF-I4VHY7-F1
#
_entry.id   AF-I4VHY7-F1
#
_cell.length_a   1.000
_cell.length_b   1.000
_cell.length_c   1.000
_cell.angle_alpha   90.00
_cell.angle_beta   90.00
_cell.angle_gamma   90.00
#
_symmetry.space_group_name_H-M   'P 1'
#
loop_
_entity.id
_entity.type
_entity.pdbx_description
1 polymer ?
#
loop_
_entity_poly.entity_id
_entity_poly.type
_entity_poly.pdbx_seq_one_letter_code
_entity_poly.pdbx_strand_id
1 'polypeptide(L)'
;MLHISQAHLERFTLLDETIAAFCLRKRLSAYVSIRRDLYLVYLHYQAGSGAGFLLLGGFGEDIAFLRLDSVSLADIAVGRTAHLTEFSGDGFSIPRPYRVVWQRIWDRREFRVYEDVESPILKRVDFDRAYVIDKDKWQAASSSMAVKDDLLPEKLAITMEVSERDLYFLSSDIDALKKDAQEVRELVPYPFDHKEVMPGLYWIFQFAYLFNEVKGIEKKNVLDRLRGECDEGAFAGKRGGLAVRLVDREWNRSKGRKGGPRPFKVTDLKSWADVPDKYDISFISDGLKVALAVADWWTDRCEEDPNISRVQLALKLYAQNFDANEACHVVRLIAGVQLSKVERNEFEKIRIDMDKKERLKTARSERVQNFV
;
A
#
# COMPACT_ATOMS: atom_id res chain seq x y z
N MET A 1 -2.07 -0.30 22.13
CA MET A 1 -1.94 -1.42 23.09
C MET A 1 -1.25 -2.54 22.34
N LEU A 2 -0.13 -3.11 22.81
CA LEU A 2 0.47 -4.28 22.13
C LEU A 2 -0.55 -5.41 22.17
N HIS A 3 -1.02 -5.86 20.99
CA HIS A 3 -2.06 -6.87 20.92
C HIS A 3 -1.41 -8.23 20.73
N ILE A 4 -1.60 -9.11 21.70
CA ILE A 4 -1.17 -10.50 21.61
C ILE A 4 -2.11 -11.21 20.64
N SER A 5 -1.60 -11.63 19.49
CA SER A 5 -2.13 -12.76 18.71
C SER A 5 -1.31 -12.91 17.43
N GLN A 6 -0.31 -13.80 17.47
CA GLN A 6 0.34 -14.33 16.26
C GLN A 6 -0.68 -14.85 15.24
N ALA A 7 -1.83 -15.37 15.71
CA ALA A 7 -2.91 -15.89 14.87
C ALA A 7 -3.55 -14.84 13.94
N HIS A 8 -3.35 -13.55 14.19
CA HIS A 8 -3.74 -12.52 13.22
C HIS A 8 -2.73 -12.37 12.08
N LEU A 9 -1.43 -12.53 12.35
CA LEU A 9 -0.37 -12.43 11.35
C LEU A 9 -0.30 -13.66 10.45
N GLU A 10 -0.58 -14.84 10.99
CA GLU A 10 -0.70 -16.10 10.22
C GLU A 10 -1.72 -16.01 9.06
N ARG A 11 -2.69 -15.08 9.13
CA ARG A 11 -3.67 -14.84 8.06
C ARG A 11 -3.14 -13.97 6.92
N PHE A 12 -2.00 -13.30 7.13
CA PHE A 12 -1.35 -12.40 6.17
C PHE A 12 -0.04 -12.96 5.60
N THR A 13 0.51 -14.00 6.23
CA THR A 13 1.68 -14.73 5.73
C THR A 13 1.30 -15.60 4.53
N LEU A 14 2.20 -15.71 3.55
CA LEU A 14 2.08 -16.74 2.51
C LEU A 14 2.17 -18.13 3.15
N LEU A 15 1.65 -19.16 2.48
CA LEU A 15 1.52 -20.54 3.02
C LEU A 15 2.83 -21.12 3.59
N ASP A 16 3.99 -20.63 3.15
CA ASP A 16 5.32 -21.08 3.57
C ASP A 16 6.21 -19.96 4.18
N GLU A 17 5.67 -18.77 4.43
CA GLU A 17 6.42 -17.62 4.99
C GLU A 17 6.33 -17.60 6.52
N THR A 18 7.49 -17.52 7.21
CA THR A 18 7.52 -17.29 8.67
C THR A 18 7.05 -15.88 9.01
N ILE A 19 6.47 -15.68 10.19
CA ILE A 19 6.08 -14.37 10.73
C ILE A 19 7.29 -13.43 10.75
N ALA A 20 8.47 -13.93 11.15
CA ALA A 20 9.69 -13.13 11.14
C ALA A 20 10.10 -12.68 9.72
N ALA A 21 10.00 -13.57 8.72
CA ALA A 21 10.25 -13.22 7.32
C ALA A 21 9.25 -12.17 6.80
N PHE A 22 7.98 -12.34 7.15
CA PHE A 22 6.93 -11.38 6.82
C PHE A 22 7.22 -9.99 7.43
N CYS A 23 7.66 -9.95 8.69
CA CYS A 23 8.02 -8.70 9.37
C CYS A 23 9.17 -7.98 8.68
N LEU A 24 10.21 -8.69 8.23
CA LEU A 24 11.32 -8.10 7.48
C LEU A 24 10.84 -7.51 6.15
N ARG A 25 10.04 -8.26 5.39
CA ARG A 25 9.51 -7.83 4.10
C ARG A 25 8.63 -6.59 4.22
N LYS A 26 7.80 -6.53 5.26
CA LYS A 26 6.88 -5.42 5.54
C LYS A 26 7.48 -4.32 6.42
N ARG A 27 8.75 -4.46 6.82
CA ARG A 27 9.46 -3.53 7.73
C ARG A 27 8.69 -3.27 9.04
N LEU A 28 8.08 -4.30 9.59
CA LEU A 28 7.32 -4.23 10.84
C LEU A 28 8.26 -4.36 12.03
N SER A 29 8.00 -3.56 13.06
CA SER A 29 8.72 -3.68 14.33
C SER A 29 8.16 -4.85 15.13
N ALA A 30 9.05 -5.73 15.59
CA ALA A 30 8.71 -6.83 16.48
C ALA A 30 9.34 -6.59 17.86
N TYR A 31 8.65 -7.03 18.89
CA TYR A 31 9.03 -6.84 20.28
C TYR A 31 9.06 -8.17 21.02
N VAL A 32 9.90 -8.28 22.05
CA VAL A 32 9.96 -9.44 22.95
C VAL A 32 9.59 -9.00 24.36
N SER A 33 8.86 -9.85 25.11
CA SER A 33 8.52 -9.55 26.50
C SER A 33 9.65 -9.90 27.46
N ILE A 34 9.87 -9.04 28.46
CA ILE A 34 10.85 -9.28 29.52
C ILE A 34 10.13 -9.73 30.79
N ARG A 35 10.50 -10.92 31.29
CA ARG A 35 10.04 -11.46 32.58
C ARG A 35 10.64 -10.67 33.74
N ARG A 36 9.89 -9.69 34.21
CA ARG A 36 10.34 -8.76 35.25
C ARG A 36 10.52 -9.39 36.62
N ASP A 37 9.92 -10.54 36.89
CA ASP A 37 10.17 -11.30 38.12
C ASP A 37 11.60 -11.83 38.17
N LEU A 38 12.20 -12.11 37.01
CA LEU A 38 13.52 -12.73 36.89
C LEU A 38 14.62 -11.80 36.39
N TYR A 39 14.27 -10.79 35.58
CA TYR A 39 15.26 -10.01 34.84
C TYR A 39 15.23 -8.51 35.16
N LEU A 40 16.40 -7.89 35.05
CA LEU A 40 16.65 -6.45 35.02
C LEU A 40 17.10 -6.06 33.61
N VAL A 41 16.79 -4.83 33.21
CA VAL A 41 17.26 -4.26 31.95
C VAL A 41 18.14 -3.05 32.24
N TYR A 42 19.37 -3.08 31.75
CA TYR A 42 20.27 -1.94 31.76
C TYR A 42 20.17 -1.20 30.41
N LEU A 43 19.91 0.10 30.45
CA LEU A 43 19.76 0.94 29.27
C LEU A 43 20.95 1.90 29.13
N HIS A 44 21.58 1.87 27.96
CA HIS A 44 22.62 2.78 27.55
C HIS A 44 22.03 3.82 26.57
N TYR A 45 22.20 5.10 26.87
CA TYR A 45 21.70 6.20 26.07
C TYR A 45 22.84 6.94 25.38
N GLN A 46 22.58 7.47 24.19
CA GLN A 46 23.58 8.24 23.45
C GLN A 46 23.92 9.55 24.19
N ALA A 47 25.21 9.87 24.29
CA ALA A 47 25.68 11.14 24.83
C ALA A 47 25.25 12.29 23.90
N GLY A 48 24.19 13.02 24.25
CA GLY A 48 23.81 14.25 23.54
C GLY A 48 24.89 15.32 23.70
N SER A 49 25.49 15.73 22.58
CA SER A 49 26.41 16.86 22.46
C SER A 49 25.67 18.18 22.75
N GLY A 50 25.73 18.67 23.98
CA GLY A 50 25.30 20.04 24.29
C GLY A 50 24.66 20.17 25.68
N ALA A 51 25.37 20.87 26.56
CA ALA A 51 25.03 21.18 27.96
C ALA A 51 25.08 19.96 28.91
N GLY A 52 26.16 19.94 29.69
CA GLY A 52 26.49 18.88 30.63
C GLY A 52 25.33 18.47 31.54
N PHE A 53 24.86 17.24 31.34
CA PHE A 53 24.27 16.42 32.37
C PHE A 53 24.86 15.02 32.21
N LEU A 54 25.23 14.45 33.36
CA LEU A 54 25.97 13.20 33.52
C LEU A 54 25.41 12.06 32.65
N LEU A 55 26.31 11.40 31.92
CA LEU A 55 26.15 10.04 31.40
C LEU A 55 25.86 9.10 32.58
N LEU A 56 24.59 8.93 32.93
CA LEU A 56 24.14 7.94 33.89
C LEU A 56 23.11 7.06 33.18
N GLY A 57 23.60 6.16 32.32
CA GLY A 57 22.88 4.91 32.06
C GLY A 57 22.70 4.18 33.39
N GLY A 58 21.50 3.66 33.65
CA GLY A 58 21.16 3.01 34.91
C GLY A 58 20.13 1.90 34.73
N PHE A 59 19.84 1.19 35.83
CA PHE A 59 18.63 0.36 35.94
C PHE A 59 17.44 1.30 36.03
N GLY A 60 16.85 1.60 34.87
CA GLY A 60 16.16 2.88 34.71
C GLY A 60 14.66 2.84 34.61
N GLU A 61 14.07 1.82 33.97
CA GLU A 61 12.64 1.77 33.73
C GLU A 61 12.15 0.33 33.82
N ASP A 62 10.92 0.13 34.30
CA ASP A 62 10.24 -1.17 34.25
C ASP A 62 9.94 -1.52 32.78
N ILE A 63 10.97 -1.91 32.02
CA ILE A 63 10.84 -2.35 30.64
C ILE A 63 10.01 -3.63 30.63
N ALA A 64 8.90 -3.62 29.88
CA ALA A 64 8.11 -4.82 29.58
C ALA A 64 8.51 -5.41 28.24
N PHE A 65 8.90 -4.59 27.27
CA PHE A 65 9.16 -5.03 25.91
C PHE A 65 10.41 -4.38 25.33
N LEU A 66 11.23 -5.17 24.64
CA LEU A 66 12.40 -4.70 23.88
C LEU A 66 12.18 -4.96 22.39
N ARG A 67 12.52 -3.99 21.54
CA ARG A 67 12.43 -4.13 20.09
C ARG A 67 13.57 -5.02 19.57
N LEU A 68 13.24 -5.85 18.59
CA LEU A 68 14.22 -6.59 17.80
C LEU A 68 14.72 -5.75 16.63
N ASP A 69 16.02 -5.82 16.37
CA ASP A 69 16.59 -5.27 15.15
C ASP A 69 16.35 -6.19 13.94
N SER A 70 16.66 -5.67 12.76
CA SER A 70 16.47 -6.42 11.50
C SER A 70 17.38 -7.65 11.39
N VAL A 71 18.54 -7.65 12.06
CA VAL A 71 19.49 -8.77 12.01
C VAL A 71 18.95 -9.94 12.82
N SER A 72 18.53 -9.67 14.06
CA SER A 72 17.89 -10.62 14.95
C SER A 72 16.62 -11.20 14.33
N LEU A 73 15.82 -10.36 13.66
CA LEU A 73 14.64 -10.83 12.93
C LEU A 73 15.00 -11.74 11.74
N ALA A 74 16.10 -11.46 11.02
CA ALA A 74 16.58 -12.32 9.94
C ALA A 74 17.05 -13.68 10.47
N ASP A 75 17.75 -13.69 11.60
CA ASP A 75 18.18 -14.92 12.26
C ASP A 75 16.98 -15.77 12.69
N ILE A 76 15.95 -15.16 13.29
CA ILE A 76 14.69 -15.86 13.61
C ILE A 76 13.97 -16.32 12.34
N ALA A 77 13.98 -15.54 11.26
CA ALA A 77 13.32 -15.91 10.01
C ALA A 77 13.92 -17.19 9.39
N VAL A 78 15.24 -17.35 9.49
CA VAL A 78 15.97 -18.52 8.96
C VAL A 78 15.96 -19.69 9.95
N GLY A 79 16.27 -19.43 11.22
CA GLY A 79 16.51 -20.44 12.26
C GLY A 79 15.32 -20.73 13.18
N ARG A 80 14.23 -19.95 13.09
CA ARG A 80 13.08 -19.91 14.02
C ARG A 80 13.38 -19.42 15.44
N THR A 81 14.65 -19.32 15.80
CA THR A 81 15.14 -18.79 17.07
C THR A 81 16.39 -17.95 16.86
N ALA A 82 16.63 -17.00 17.76
CA ALA A 82 17.87 -16.23 17.85
C ALA A 82 18.32 -16.12 19.32
N HIS A 83 19.62 -16.06 19.51
CA HIS A 83 20.25 -15.93 20.83
C HIS A 83 20.81 -14.51 20.97
N LEU A 84 20.17 -13.70 21.81
CA LEU A 84 20.42 -12.27 21.89
C LEU A 84 21.06 -11.89 23.21
N THR A 85 22.12 -11.11 23.16
CA THR A 85 22.79 -10.54 24.35
C THR A 85 22.56 -9.04 24.49
N GLU A 86 22.14 -8.39 23.41
CA GLU A 86 22.04 -6.93 23.30
C GLU A 86 20.84 -6.57 22.42
N PHE A 87 20.20 -5.45 22.74
CA PHE A 87 19.08 -4.86 22.00
C PHE A 87 19.40 -3.40 21.67
N SER A 88 18.87 -2.88 20.57
CA SER A 88 19.07 -1.48 20.17
C SER A 88 17.78 -0.83 19.69
N GLY A 89 17.72 0.50 19.76
CA GLY A 89 16.62 1.30 19.24
C GLY A 89 15.60 1.70 20.31
N ASP A 90 14.55 0.90 20.49
CA ASP A 90 13.44 1.26 21.38
C ASP A 90 12.84 0.09 22.16
N GLY A 91 12.00 0.43 23.14
CA GLY A 91 11.24 -0.50 23.95
C GLY A 91 10.06 0.17 24.64
N PHE A 92 9.34 -0.60 25.43
CA PHE A 92 8.18 -0.11 26.19
C PHE A 92 8.33 -0.38 27.68
N SER A 93 8.17 0.66 28.50
CA SER A 93 8.08 0.57 29.96
C SER A 93 6.63 0.60 30.45
N ILE A 94 6.35 -0.04 31.59
CA ILE A 94 5.11 0.22 32.34
C ILE A 94 5.45 1.27 33.39
N PRO A 95 4.96 2.52 33.25
CA PRO A 95 5.20 3.54 34.25
C PRO A 95 4.52 3.12 35.57
N ARG A 96 5.30 3.04 36.66
CA ARG A 96 4.72 2.94 38.00
C ARG A 96 4.46 4.36 38.51
N PRO A 97 3.22 4.71 38.86
CA PRO A 97 2.99 5.93 39.62
C PRO A 97 3.79 5.84 40.92
N TYR A 98 4.42 6.94 41.31
CA TYR A 98 5.15 7.01 42.57
C TYR A 98 4.87 8.34 43.26
N ARG A 99 4.89 8.30 44.60
CA ARG A 99 4.87 9.48 45.45
C ARG A 99 6.24 9.70 46.03
N VAL A 100 6.74 10.93 45.97
CA VAL A 100 7.97 11.32 46.68
C VAL A 100 7.62 11.47 48.16
N VAL A 101 8.17 10.60 49.00
CA VAL A 101 7.90 10.59 50.44
C VAL A 101 8.93 11.42 51.19
N TRP A 102 10.14 11.55 50.63
CA TRP A 102 11.20 12.36 51.22
C TRP A 102 12.21 12.80 50.16
N GLN A 103 12.76 14.01 50.30
CA GLN A 103 13.79 14.53 49.41
C GLN A 103 14.98 15.02 50.25
N ARG A 104 16.16 14.46 50.01
CA ARG A 104 17.37 14.84 50.72
C ARG A 104 17.98 16.06 50.01
N ILE A 105 17.96 17.22 50.68
CA ILE A 105 18.24 18.54 50.09
C ILE A 105 19.65 18.64 49.45
N TRP A 106 20.61 17.86 49.97
CA TRP A 106 22.02 17.97 49.58
C TRP A 106 22.43 17.12 48.36
N ASP A 107 21.70 16.05 48.02
CA ASP A 107 22.05 15.18 46.88
C ASP A 107 20.96 15.11 45.79
N ARG A 108 19.86 15.86 45.96
CA ARG A 108 18.65 15.83 45.12
C ARG A 108 18.07 14.41 44.92
N ARG A 109 18.41 13.43 45.76
CA ARG A 109 17.81 12.09 45.69
C ARG A 109 16.43 12.13 46.31
N GLU A 110 15.46 11.69 45.52
CA GLU A 110 14.07 11.49 45.92
C GLU A 110 13.90 10.06 46.43
N PHE A 111 13.33 9.92 47.62
CA PHE A 111 12.82 8.65 48.10
C PHE A 111 11.39 8.51 47.60
N ARG A 112 11.20 7.54 46.72
CA ARG A 112 9.94 7.27 46.01
C ARG A 112 9.27 6.04 46.63
N VAL A 113 7.98 6.15 46.94
CA VAL A 113 7.12 5.00 47.23
C VAL A 113 6.25 4.79 46.02
N TYR A 114 6.36 3.60 45.43
CA TYR A 114 5.62 3.22 44.23
C TYR A 114 4.19 2.81 44.61
N GLU A 115 3.21 3.33 43.87
CA GLU A 115 1.79 3.00 44.00
C GLU A 115 1.43 1.84 43.06
N ASP A 116 0.27 1.23 43.31
CA ASP A 116 -0.25 0.16 42.45
C ASP A 116 -0.63 0.70 41.07
N VAL A 117 -0.38 -0.10 40.03
CA VAL A 117 -0.62 0.29 38.63
C VAL A 117 -2.10 0.11 38.30
N GLU A 118 -2.87 1.21 38.27
CA GLU A 118 -4.31 1.18 37.95
C GLU A 118 -4.60 1.01 36.44
N SER A 119 -3.66 1.35 35.55
CA SER A 119 -3.83 1.19 34.10
C SER A 119 -2.50 0.96 33.37
N PRO A 120 -2.34 -0.11 32.58
CA PRO A 120 -1.09 -0.45 31.91
C PRO A 120 -0.91 0.33 30.60
N ILE A 121 -0.86 1.66 30.68
CA ILE A 121 -0.46 2.48 29.53
C ILE A 121 1.05 2.32 29.35
N LEU A 122 1.46 1.57 28.33
CA LEU A 122 2.87 1.40 27.98
C LEU A 122 3.45 2.74 27.48
N LYS A 123 4.60 3.12 28.01
CA LYS A 123 5.37 4.29 27.57
C LYS A 123 6.54 3.84 26.71
N ARG A 124 6.75 4.49 25.57
CA ARG A 124 7.90 4.23 24.70
C ARG A 124 9.18 4.83 25.31
N VAL A 125 10.28 4.10 25.18
CA VAL A 125 11.62 4.47 25.65
C VAL A 125 12.60 4.21 24.51
N ASP A 126 13.39 5.21 24.14
CA ASP A 126 14.42 5.06 23.10
C ASP A 126 15.80 4.98 23.76
N PHE A 127 16.63 4.03 23.32
CA PHE A 127 17.96 3.79 23.86
C PHE A 127 18.94 3.40 22.74
N ASP A 128 20.23 3.64 22.97
CA ASP A 128 21.28 3.19 22.06
C ASP A 128 21.43 1.67 22.16
N ARG A 129 21.62 1.18 23.41
CA ARG A 129 21.80 -0.25 23.70
C ARG A 129 21.06 -0.64 24.96
N ALA A 130 20.59 -1.88 25.02
CA ALA A 130 19.97 -2.45 26.19
C ALA A 130 20.48 -3.89 26.44
N TYR A 131 20.71 -4.21 27.70
CA TYR A 131 21.20 -5.51 28.14
C TYR A 131 20.25 -6.12 29.16
N VAL A 132 19.92 -7.40 28.99
CA VAL A 132 19.10 -8.16 29.93
C VAL A 132 20.02 -8.85 30.94
N ILE A 133 19.75 -8.70 32.23
CA ILE A 133 20.57 -9.20 33.33
C ILE A 133 19.70 -10.00 34.28
N ASP A 134 20.20 -11.13 34.75
CA ASP A 134 19.55 -11.94 35.78
C ASP A 134 19.57 -11.22 37.15
N LYS A 135 18.40 -11.13 37.80
CA LYS A 135 18.24 -10.44 39.08
C LYS A 135 19.10 -11.02 40.19
N ASP A 136 19.16 -12.33 40.29
CA ASP A 136 19.88 -13.01 41.37
C ASP A 136 21.39 -12.86 41.16
N LYS A 137 21.85 -12.96 39.90
CA LYS A 137 23.25 -12.66 39.55
C LYS A 137 23.62 -11.22 39.88
N TRP A 138 22.74 -10.26 39.57
CA TRP A 138 22.95 -8.86 39.92
C TRP A 138 23.01 -8.65 41.44
N GLN A 139 22.10 -9.25 42.20
CA GLN A 139 22.07 -9.15 43.66
C GLN A 139 23.32 -9.77 44.30
N ALA A 140 23.76 -10.93 43.83
CA ALA A 140 24.97 -11.59 44.30
C ALA A 140 26.22 -10.73 43.98
N ALA A 141 26.32 -10.22 42.75
CA ALA A 141 27.41 -9.36 42.34
C ALA A 141 27.45 -8.08 43.18
N SER A 142 26.34 -7.35 43.28
CA SER A 142 26.24 -6.08 44.01
C SER A 142 26.49 -6.22 45.52
N SER A 143 26.11 -7.34 46.14
CA SER A 143 26.33 -7.60 47.57
C SER A 143 27.80 -7.91 47.90
N SER A 144 28.58 -8.38 46.94
CA SER A 144 29.99 -8.75 47.10
C SER A 144 30.98 -7.58 46.88
N MET A 145 30.48 -6.40 46.49
CA MET A 145 31.32 -5.29 46.04
C MET A 145 31.90 -4.46 47.18
N ALA A 146 33.23 -4.52 47.33
CA ALA A 146 34.01 -3.58 48.10
C ALA A 146 34.32 -2.31 47.28
N VAL A 147 33.34 -1.41 47.09
CA VAL A 147 33.47 0.02 46.70
C VAL A 147 34.32 0.40 45.44
N LYS A 148 35.06 -0.50 44.78
CA LYS A 148 36.07 -0.11 43.77
C LYS A 148 36.16 -0.91 42.48
N ASP A 149 35.36 -1.95 42.26
CA ASP A 149 35.31 -2.59 40.95
C ASP A 149 34.13 -2.01 40.15
N ASP A 150 34.42 -1.29 39.06
CA ASP A 150 33.42 -0.83 38.10
C ASP A 150 32.84 -2.05 37.37
N LEU A 151 31.77 -2.59 37.92
CA LEU A 151 31.10 -3.76 37.37
C LEU A 151 30.27 -3.34 36.16
N LEU A 152 30.90 -3.44 34.99
CA LEU A 152 30.30 -3.16 33.68
C LEU A 152 29.07 -4.06 33.46
N PRO A 153 27.84 -3.51 33.39
CA PRO A 153 26.61 -4.28 33.24
C PRO A 153 26.61 -5.21 32.02
N GLU A 154 27.37 -4.85 30.97
CA GLU A 154 27.56 -5.65 29.76
C GLU A 154 28.19 -7.03 30.07
N LYS A 155 29.04 -7.11 31.10
CA LYS A 155 29.66 -8.37 31.54
C LYS A 155 28.70 -9.28 32.30
N LEU A 156 27.59 -8.75 32.78
CA LEU A 156 26.54 -9.51 33.45
C LEU A 156 25.35 -9.84 32.54
N ALA A 157 25.37 -9.36 31.30
CA ALA A 157 24.33 -9.64 30.33
C ALA A 157 24.17 -11.15 30.12
N ILE A 158 22.92 -11.60 30.06
CA ILE A 158 22.60 -12.99 29.73
C ILE A 158 22.25 -13.11 28.24
N THR A 159 22.52 -14.28 27.68
CA THR A 159 21.99 -14.64 26.37
C THR A 159 20.54 -15.09 26.54
N MET A 160 19.63 -14.41 25.85
CA MET A 160 18.21 -14.74 25.79
C MET A 160 17.91 -15.45 24.47
N GLU A 161 17.35 -16.65 24.55
CA GLU A 161 16.76 -17.31 23.38
C GLU A 161 15.39 -16.69 23.09
N VAL A 162 15.21 -16.18 21.88
CA VAL A 162 13.96 -15.60 21.40
C VAL A 162 13.49 -16.43 20.23
N SER A 163 12.30 -17.01 20.36
CA SER A 163 11.65 -17.75 19.28
C SER A 163 10.65 -16.87 18.56
N GLU A 164 10.21 -17.34 17.39
CA GLU A 164 9.12 -16.73 16.65
C GLU A 164 7.84 -16.58 17.50
N ARG A 165 7.59 -17.49 18.46
CA ARG A 165 6.43 -17.48 19.37
C ARG A 165 6.45 -16.37 20.41
N ASP A 166 7.62 -15.79 20.64
CA ASP A 166 7.84 -14.76 21.65
C ASP A 166 7.68 -13.34 21.08
N LEU A 167 7.26 -13.22 19.81
CA LEU A 167 7.13 -11.96 19.09
C LEU A 167 5.78 -11.27 19.37
N TYR A 168 5.87 -9.99 19.72
CA TYR A 168 4.76 -9.08 19.98
C TYR A 168 4.77 -7.92 18.98
N PHE A 169 3.57 -7.43 18.64
CA PHE A 169 3.37 -6.40 17.63
C PHE A 169 2.41 -5.32 18.11
N LEU A 170 2.58 -4.11 17.57
CA LEU A 170 1.67 -3.00 17.88
C LEU A 170 0.32 -3.22 17.21
N SER A 171 -0.75 -2.90 17.93
CA SER A 171 -2.11 -2.94 17.38
C SER A 171 -2.23 -2.07 16.12
N SER A 172 -1.56 -0.91 16.09
CA SER A 172 -1.53 -0.02 14.92
C SER A 172 -0.97 -0.68 13.68
N ASP A 173 0.07 -1.50 13.84
CA ASP A 173 0.74 -2.17 12.73
C ASP A 173 -0.15 -3.30 12.19
N ILE A 174 -0.81 -4.04 13.09
CA ILE A 174 -1.81 -5.06 12.72
C ILE A 174 -3.00 -4.41 11.99
N ASP A 175 -3.46 -3.25 12.44
CA ASP A 175 -4.60 -2.56 11.82
C ASP A 175 -4.23 -1.99 10.44
N ALA A 176 -2.99 -1.50 10.26
CA ALA A 176 -2.47 -1.12 8.94
C ALA A 176 -2.43 -2.33 8.00
N LEU A 177 -1.93 -3.48 8.46
CA LEU A 177 -1.90 -4.71 7.66
C LEU A 177 -3.30 -5.22 7.29
N LYS A 178 -4.28 -5.11 8.19
CA LYS A 178 -5.68 -5.47 7.90
C LYS A 178 -6.24 -4.60 6.78
N LYS A 179 -5.93 -3.30 6.81
CA LYS A 179 -6.37 -2.35 5.78
C LYS A 179 -5.74 -2.68 4.43
N ASP A 180 -4.43 -2.90 4.38
CA ASP A 180 -3.72 -3.33 3.17
C ASP A 180 -4.29 -4.64 2.60
N ALA A 181 -4.60 -5.61 3.47
CA ALA A 181 -5.14 -6.89 3.05
C ALA A 181 -6.60 -6.83 2.58
N GLN A 182 -7.41 -5.93 3.14
CA GLN A 182 -8.76 -5.64 2.62
C GLN A 182 -8.67 -5.00 1.25
N GLU A 183 -7.79 -4.03 1.05
CA GLU A 183 -7.58 -3.37 -0.24
C GLU A 183 -7.11 -4.36 -1.34
N VAL A 184 -6.32 -5.38 -0.99
CA VAL A 184 -5.91 -6.46 -1.93
C VAL A 184 -7.02 -7.47 -2.21
N ARG A 185 -7.89 -7.79 -1.23
CA ARG A 185 -9.01 -8.72 -1.40
C ARG A 185 -10.17 -8.14 -2.21
N GLU A 186 -10.26 -6.82 -2.31
CA GLU A 186 -11.30 -6.13 -3.08
C GLU A 186 -10.94 -5.96 -4.57
N LEU A 187 -9.79 -6.48 -5.03
CA LEU A 187 -9.44 -6.47 -6.45
C LEU A 187 -10.01 -7.72 -7.15
N VAL A 188 -10.61 -7.50 -8.31
CA VAL A 188 -11.18 -8.56 -9.15
C VAL A 188 -10.12 -9.05 -10.15
N PRO A 189 -10.11 -10.35 -10.54
CA PRO A 189 -9.24 -10.83 -11.60
C PRO A 189 -9.36 -9.98 -12.86
N TYR A 190 -8.22 -9.58 -13.42
CA TYR A 190 -8.13 -8.79 -14.64
C TYR A 190 -7.88 -9.73 -15.82
N PRO A 191 -8.87 -9.96 -16.71
CA PRO A 191 -8.82 -11.04 -17.70
C PRO A 191 -8.08 -10.65 -19.01
N PHE A 192 -7.34 -9.53 -19.02
CA PHE A 192 -6.66 -9.02 -20.22
C PHE A 192 -5.15 -9.04 -20.06
N ASP A 193 -4.45 -9.46 -21.12
CA ASP A 193 -2.99 -9.65 -21.10
C ASP A 193 -2.21 -8.34 -21.01
N HIS A 194 -2.86 -7.22 -21.35
CA HIS A 194 -2.25 -5.88 -21.32
C HIS A 194 -2.21 -5.23 -19.92
N LYS A 195 -2.28 -6.02 -18.84
CA LYS A 195 -2.27 -5.52 -17.45
C LYS A 195 -1.05 -4.65 -17.14
N GLU A 196 0.14 -5.13 -17.48
CA GLU A 196 1.41 -4.48 -17.11
C GLU A 196 1.76 -3.30 -18.03
N VAL A 197 1.32 -3.35 -19.29
CA VAL A 197 1.60 -2.33 -20.30
C VAL A 197 0.58 -1.18 -20.33
N MET A 198 -0.61 -1.38 -19.74
CA MET A 198 -1.69 -0.38 -19.71
C MET A 198 -2.23 -0.15 -18.28
N PRO A 199 -1.40 0.36 -17.34
CA PRO A 199 -1.78 0.52 -15.94
C PRO A 199 -3.00 1.43 -15.74
N GLY A 200 -3.17 2.45 -16.60
CA GLY A 200 -4.34 3.33 -16.54
C GLY A 200 -5.66 2.60 -16.79
N LEU A 201 -5.71 1.67 -17.75
CA LEU A 201 -6.91 0.87 -18.02
C LEU A 201 -7.13 -0.20 -16.95
N TYR A 202 -6.05 -0.82 -16.47
CA TYR A 202 -6.11 -1.76 -15.35
C TYR A 202 -6.78 -1.13 -14.13
N TRP A 203 -6.34 0.06 -13.72
CA TRP A 203 -6.93 0.71 -12.56
C TRP A 203 -8.36 1.17 -12.81
N ILE A 204 -8.70 1.71 -13.98
CA ILE A 204 -10.10 2.03 -14.32
C ILE A 204 -10.99 0.78 -14.17
N PHE A 205 -10.52 -0.40 -14.57
CA PHE A 205 -11.25 -1.65 -14.40
C PHE A 205 -11.43 -2.04 -12.93
N GLN A 206 -10.36 -1.98 -12.13
CA GLN A 206 -10.45 -2.26 -10.69
C GLN A 206 -11.40 -1.28 -9.99
N PHE A 207 -11.32 0.01 -10.32
CA PHE A 207 -12.22 1.03 -9.78
C PHE A 207 -13.66 0.85 -10.26
N ALA A 208 -13.91 0.34 -11.47
CA ALA A 208 -15.25 -0.03 -11.92
C ALA A 208 -15.84 -1.14 -11.05
N TYR A 209 -15.07 -2.17 -10.68
CA TYR A 209 -15.50 -3.19 -9.74
C TYR A 209 -15.79 -2.63 -8.34
N LEU A 210 -14.84 -1.87 -7.78
CA LEU A 210 -14.98 -1.26 -6.45
C LEU A 210 -16.17 -0.30 -6.36
N PHE A 211 -16.41 0.47 -7.43
CA PHE A 211 -17.48 1.46 -7.48
C PHE A 211 -18.86 0.83 -7.72
N ASN A 212 -18.98 -0.08 -8.70
CA ASN A 212 -20.29 -0.59 -9.13
C ASN A 212 -20.73 -1.86 -8.40
N GLU A 213 -19.81 -2.74 -8.03
CA GLU A 213 -20.11 -4.05 -7.45
C GLU A 213 -19.94 -4.04 -5.93
N VAL A 214 -18.74 -3.67 -5.46
CA VAL A 214 -18.41 -3.65 -4.01
C VAL A 214 -19.05 -2.45 -3.30
N LYS A 215 -19.27 -1.35 -4.03
CA LYS A 215 -19.71 -0.05 -3.50
C LYS A 215 -18.78 0.49 -2.41
N GLY A 216 -17.48 0.17 -2.51
CA GLY A 216 -16.45 0.56 -1.54
C GLY A 216 -15.95 2.00 -1.71
N ILE A 217 -16.36 2.70 -2.77
CA ILE A 217 -15.86 4.04 -3.10
C ILE A 217 -17.01 4.96 -3.51
N GLU A 218 -17.02 6.19 -3.02
CA GLU A 218 -17.94 7.23 -3.46
C GLU A 218 -17.47 7.88 -4.77
N LYS A 219 -18.40 8.24 -5.66
CA LYS A 219 -18.11 8.79 -7.01
C LYS A 219 -17.13 9.98 -7.00
N LYS A 220 -17.24 10.87 -6.00
CA LYS A 220 -16.36 12.04 -5.86
C LYS A 220 -14.90 11.66 -5.56
N ASN A 221 -14.66 10.49 -4.98
CA ASN A 221 -13.32 10.04 -4.57
C ASN A 221 -12.65 9.16 -5.64
N VAL A 222 -13.37 8.73 -6.67
CA VAL A 222 -12.85 7.87 -7.75
C VAL A 222 -11.64 8.50 -8.43
N LEU A 223 -11.72 9.79 -8.75
CA LEU A 223 -10.64 10.48 -9.47
C LEU A 223 -9.38 10.62 -8.62
N ASP A 224 -9.52 10.95 -7.34
CA ASP A 224 -8.38 11.13 -6.44
C ASP A 224 -7.67 9.79 -6.21
N ARG A 225 -8.43 8.70 -6.07
CA ARG A 225 -7.85 7.36 -5.98
C ARG A 225 -7.16 6.94 -7.27
N LEU A 226 -7.78 7.14 -8.45
CA LEU A 226 -7.14 6.86 -9.73
C LEU A 226 -5.81 7.59 -9.92
N ARG A 227 -5.69 8.82 -9.40
CA ARG A 227 -4.43 9.59 -9.44
C ARG A 227 -3.37 9.10 -8.47
N GLY A 228 -3.75 8.47 -7.37
CA GLY A 228 -2.82 7.85 -6.42
C GLY A 228 -2.16 6.58 -6.98
N GLU A 229 -2.84 5.88 -7.88
CA GLU A 229 -2.43 4.57 -8.40
C GLU A 229 -1.73 4.61 -9.78
N CYS A 230 -1.66 5.79 -10.42
CA CYS A 230 -1.11 5.97 -11.77
C CYS A 230 -0.20 7.20 -11.86
N ASP A 231 0.67 7.24 -12.87
CA ASP A 231 1.50 8.41 -13.17
C ASP A 231 0.71 9.72 -13.16
N GLU A 232 1.31 10.79 -12.60
CA GLU A 232 0.69 12.12 -12.43
C GLU A 232 0.05 12.69 -13.73
N GLY A 233 0.52 12.24 -14.90
CA GLY A 233 0.00 12.67 -16.19
C GLY A 233 -1.21 11.91 -16.74
N ALA A 234 -1.50 10.69 -16.27
CA ALA A 234 -2.50 9.80 -16.87
C ALA A 234 -3.91 10.40 -16.80
N PHE A 235 -4.29 10.95 -15.65
CA PHE A 235 -5.64 11.47 -15.37
C PHE A 235 -5.73 12.99 -15.21
N ALA A 236 -4.76 13.73 -15.75
CA ALA A 236 -4.78 15.19 -15.67
C ALA A 236 -5.91 15.82 -16.51
N GLY A 237 -6.52 16.89 -15.98
CA GLY A 237 -7.54 17.68 -16.67
C GLY A 237 -8.75 16.87 -17.13
N LYS A 238 -9.16 17.07 -18.39
CA LYS A 238 -10.35 16.41 -18.99
C LYS A 238 -10.23 14.89 -19.09
N ARG A 239 -9.03 14.32 -18.97
CA ARG A 239 -8.82 12.86 -18.94
C ARG A 239 -9.39 12.24 -17.67
N GLY A 240 -9.22 12.89 -16.53
CA GLY A 240 -9.81 12.43 -15.26
C GLY A 240 -11.34 12.34 -15.33
N GLY A 241 -11.98 13.34 -15.93
CA GLY A 241 -13.43 13.33 -16.16
C GLY A 241 -13.90 12.19 -17.09
N LEU A 242 -13.07 11.80 -18.08
CA LEU A 242 -13.36 10.62 -18.89
C LEU A 242 -13.17 9.32 -18.09
N ALA A 243 -12.10 9.20 -17.30
CA ALA A 243 -11.84 8.02 -16.49
C ALA A 243 -12.98 7.75 -15.47
N VAL A 244 -13.48 8.79 -14.81
CA VAL A 244 -14.65 8.66 -13.91
C VAL A 244 -15.90 8.18 -14.67
N ARG A 245 -16.10 8.63 -15.92
CA ARG A 245 -17.22 8.15 -16.75
C ARG A 245 -17.03 6.70 -17.19
N LEU A 246 -15.80 6.27 -17.48
CA LEU A 246 -15.49 4.88 -17.82
C LEU A 246 -15.76 3.93 -16.64
N VAL A 247 -15.46 4.38 -15.42
CA VAL A 247 -15.75 3.65 -14.17
C VAL A 247 -17.26 3.51 -13.93
N ASP A 248 -18.07 4.50 -14.28
CA ASP A 248 -19.52 4.51 -14.02
C ASP A 248 -20.29 3.57 -14.96
N ARG A 249 -20.81 2.44 -14.45
CA ARG A 249 -21.54 1.43 -15.25
C ARG A 249 -22.71 2.05 -16.03
N GLU A 250 -23.35 3.07 -15.50
CA GLU A 250 -24.53 3.68 -16.12
C GLU A 250 -24.18 4.60 -17.31
N TRP A 251 -22.89 4.81 -17.60
CA TRP A 251 -22.47 5.65 -18.70
C TRP A 251 -22.88 5.06 -20.05
N ASN A 252 -24.04 5.51 -20.51
CA ASN A 252 -24.59 5.18 -21.81
C ASN A 252 -24.71 6.45 -22.67
N ARG A 253 -24.04 6.43 -23.82
CA ARG A 253 -23.94 7.55 -24.77
C ARG A 253 -25.29 7.96 -25.37
N SER A 254 -26.25 7.02 -25.47
CA SER A 254 -27.58 7.24 -26.06
C SER A 254 -28.57 8.00 -25.15
N LYS A 255 -28.34 8.08 -23.84
CA LYS A 255 -29.28 8.68 -22.87
C LYS A 255 -29.25 10.22 -22.78
N GLY A 256 -28.66 10.90 -23.77
CA GLY A 256 -28.25 12.31 -23.62
C GLY A 256 -29.00 13.40 -24.39
N ARG A 257 -29.74 13.13 -25.49
CA ARG A 257 -30.54 14.11 -26.29
C ARG A 257 -31.20 13.43 -27.50
N LYS A 258 -32.31 13.97 -28.03
CA LYS A 258 -32.77 13.67 -29.41
C LYS A 258 -31.68 14.09 -30.39
N GLY A 259 -31.17 13.17 -31.21
CA GLY A 259 -29.97 13.39 -32.02
C GLY A 259 -28.65 13.30 -31.23
N GLY A 260 -28.70 12.73 -30.02
CA GLY A 260 -27.55 12.53 -29.15
C GLY A 260 -26.49 11.61 -29.76
N PRO A 261 -25.30 11.58 -29.16
CA PRO A 261 -24.19 10.80 -29.68
C PRO A 261 -24.56 9.31 -29.75
N ARG A 262 -24.14 8.64 -30.83
CA ARG A 262 -24.49 7.24 -31.12
C ARG A 262 -24.04 6.32 -29.99
N PRO A 263 -24.77 5.23 -29.69
CA PRO A 263 -24.32 4.24 -28.72
C PRO A 263 -22.93 3.74 -29.11
N PHE A 264 -22.12 3.34 -28.12
CA PHE A 264 -20.85 2.70 -28.41
C PHE A 264 -21.09 1.52 -29.34
N LYS A 265 -20.32 1.49 -30.41
CA LYS A 265 -20.35 0.38 -31.36
C LYS A 265 -19.11 -0.42 -31.15
N VAL A 266 -19.21 -1.71 -31.42
CA VAL A 266 -18.01 -2.49 -31.58
C VAL A 266 -18.06 -3.34 -32.82
N THR A 267 -17.43 -2.80 -33.85
CA THR A 267 -17.40 -3.35 -35.19
C THR A 267 -15.97 -3.37 -35.69
N ASP A 268 -15.62 -4.36 -36.51
CA ASP A 268 -14.28 -4.51 -37.12
C ASP A 268 -13.12 -4.75 -36.13
N LEU A 269 -13.36 -5.33 -34.95
CA LEU A 269 -12.30 -5.85 -34.07
C LEU A 269 -12.20 -7.37 -34.27
N LYS A 270 -11.25 -7.82 -35.10
CA LYS A 270 -11.07 -9.26 -35.39
C LYS A 270 -10.90 -10.09 -34.10
N SER A 271 -10.14 -9.59 -33.12
CA SER A 271 -9.89 -10.26 -31.84
C SER A 271 -11.09 -10.31 -30.88
N TRP A 272 -12.17 -9.54 -31.12
CA TRP A 272 -13.41 -9.71 -30.38
C TRP A 272 -14.23 -10.88 -30.95
N ALA A 273 -14.25 -11.08 -32.28
CA ALA A 273 -15.04 -12.16 -32.87
C ALA A 273 -14.74 -13.54 -32.26
N ASP A 274 -13.52 -13.73 -31.76
CA ASP A 274 -13.04 -14.99 -31.18
C ASP A 274 -13.40 -15.17 -29.69
N VAL A 275 -13.63 -14.09 -28.91
CA VAL A 275 -13.99 -14.19 -27.48
C VAL A 275 -14.96 -13.05 -27.04
N PRO A 276 -16.24 -13.07 -27.41
CA PRO A 276 -17.20 -12.04 -26.95
C PRO A 276 -17.42 -12.01 -25.43
N ASP A 277 -17.33 -13.18 -24.80
CA ASP A 277 -17.69 -13.37 -23.40
C ASP A 277 -16.68 -12.73 -22.44
N LYS A 278 -15.40 -12.58 -22.82
CA LYS A 278 -14.37 -11.96 -21.95
C LYS A 278 -14.62 -10.48 -21.66
N TYR A 279 -15.42 -9.82 -22.50
CA TYR A 279 -15.79 -8.41 -22.33
C TYR A 279 -17.20 -8.24 -21.73
N ASP A 280 -17.94 -9.33 -21.50
CA ASP A 280 -19.29 -9.26 -20.94
C ASP A 280 -19.28 -9.27 -19.41
N ILE A 281 -18.71 -8.21 -18.85
CA ILE A 281 -18.48 -8.06 -17.42
C ILE A 281 -19.56 -7.13 -16.84
N SER A 282 -20.32 -7.61 -15.86
CA SER A 282 -21.54 -6.94 -15.38
C SER A 282 -21.32 -5.57 -14.71
N PHE A 283 -20.10 -5.30 -14.25
CA PHE A 283 -19.76 -4.09 -13.50
C PHE A 283 -19.03 -3.02 -14.32
N ILE A 284 -18.77 -3.23 -15.61
CA ILE A 284 -18.10 -2.23 -16.47
C ILE A 284 -19.11 -1.49 -17.36
N SER A 285 -18.77 -0.25 -17.74
CA SER A 285 -19.56 0.54 -18.70
C SER A 285 -19.36 0.06 -20.14
N ASP A 286 -20.32 0.36 -21.03
CA ASP A 286 -20.18 0.11 -22.47
C ASP A 286 -18.92 0.77 -23.04
N GLY A 287 -18.59 1.98 -22.59
CA GLY A 287 -17.39 2.69 -23.01
C GLY A 287 -16.10 1.99 -22.55
N LEU A 288 -16.07 1.47 -21.33
CA LEU A 288 -14.92 0.71 -20.82
C LEU A 288 -14.78 -0.62 -21.56
N LYS A 289 -15.89 -1.30 -21.86
CA LYS A 289 -15.94 -2.51 -22.69
C LYS A 289 -15.25 -2.28 -24.05
N VAL A 290 -15.60 -1.19 -24.73
CA VAL A 290 -14.98 -0.84 -26.02
C VAL A 290 -13.50 -0.49 -25.86
N ALA A 291 -13.13 0.27 -24.81
CA ALA A 291 -11.75 0.65 -24.58
C ALA A 291 -10.84 -0.57 -24.35
N LEU A 292 -11.31 -1.56 -23.60
CA LEU A 292 -10.60 -2.83 -23.37
C LEU A 292 -10.49 -3.66 -24.65
N ALA A 293 -11.56 -3.75 -25.45
CA ALA A 293 -11.50 -4.47 -26.72
C ALA A 293 -10.54 -3.82 -27.74
N VAL A 294 -10.48 -2.48 -27.76
CA VAL A 294 -9.53 -1.76 -28.61
C VAL A 294 -8.10 -1.89 -28.07
N ALA A 295 -7.92 -2.01 -26.75
CA ALA A 295 -6.62 -2.23 -26.12
C ALA A 295 -6.04 -3.62 -26.47
N ASP A 296 -6.85 -4.68 -26.44
CA ASP A 296 -6.42 -6.00 -26.92
C ASP A 296 -6.04 -5.94 -28.40
N TRP A 297 -6.90 -5.38 -29.26
CA TRP A 297 -6.57 -5.19 -30.68
C TRP A 297 -5.28 -4.41 -30.90
N TRP A 298 -5.01 -3.38 -30.09
CA TRP A 298 -3.77 -2.60 -30.17
C TRP A 298 -2.56 -3.44 -29.80
N THR A 299 -2.68 -4.28 -28.77
CA THR A 299 -1.62 -5.20 -28.33
C THR A 299 -1.29 -6.19 -29.45
N ASP A 300 -2.30 -6.88 -29.99
CA ASP A 300 -2.13 -7.79 -31.14
C ASP A 300 -1.47 -7.09 -32.33
N ARG A 301 -1.86 -5.84 -32.60
CA ARG A 301 -1.33 -5.06 -33.72
C ARG A 301 0.09 -4.58 -33.52
N CYS A 302 0.49 -4.24 -32.31
CA CYS A 302 1.87 -3.87 -32.01
C CYS A 302 2.80 -5.08 -32.12
N GLU A 303 2.31 -6.29 -31.83
CA GLU A 303 3.06 -7.52 -32.07
C GLU A 303 3.23 -7.81 -33.58
N GLU A 304 2.17 -7.61 -34.38
CA GLU A 304 2.22 -7.76 -35.84
C GLU A 304 3.04 -6.66 -36.54
N ASP A 305 2.92 -5.40 -36.10
CA ASP A 305 3.56 -4.20 -36.65
C ASP A 305 3.99 -3.25 -35.52
N PRO A 306 5.25 -3.31 -35.06
CA PRO A 306 5.78 -2.44 -34.00
C PRO A 306 5.76 -0.95 -34.33
N ASN A 307 5.63 -0.57 -35.61
CA ASN A 307 5.62 0.82 -36.06
C ASN A 307 4.21 1.34 -36.34
N ILE A 308 3.18 0.62 -35.91
CA ILE A 308 1.79 1.04 -36.09
C ILE A 308 1.55 2.44 -35.51
N SER A 309 0.94 3.32 -36.32
CA SER A 309 0.70 4.70 -35.93
C SER A 309 -0.41 4.82 -34.89
N ARG A 310 -0.19 5.63 -33.84
CA ARG A 310 -1.22 5.98 -32.84
C ARG A 310 -2.41 6.73 -33.43
N VAL A 311 -2.25 7.34 -34.61
CA VAL A 311 -3.37 7.91 -35.37
C VAL A 311 -4.36 6.81 -35.74
N GLN A 312 -3.90 5.61 -36.07
CA GLN A 312 -4.78 4.47 -36.36
C GLN A 312 -5.57 4.04 -35.12
N LEU A 313 -4.94 4.03 -33.94
CA LEU A 313 -5.63 3.79 -32.67
C LEU A 313 -6.73 4.83 -32.41
N ALA A 314 -6.41 6.11 -32.62
CA ALA A 314 -7.38 7.20 -32.46
C ALA A 314 -8.57 7.05 -33.42
N LEU A 315 -8.31 6.73 -34.70
CA LEU A 315 -9.33 6.46 -35.70
C LEU A 315 -10.17 5.23 -35.34
N LYS A 316 -9.54 4.20 -34.77
CA LYS A 316 -10.23 2.99 -34.31
C LYS A 316 -11.23 3.32 -33.21
N LEU A 317 -10.81 4.07 -32.18
CA LEU A 317 -11.67 4.54 -31.10
C LEU A 317 -12.80 5.43 -31.63
N TYR A 318 -12.49 6.33 -32.55
CA TYR A 318 -13.49 7.21 -33.18
C TYR A 318 -14.55 6.41 -33.95
N ALA A 319 -14.14 5.38 -34.71
CA ALA A 319 -15.05 4.48 -35.42
C ALA A 319 -15.99 3.71 -34.46
N GLN A 320 -15.56 3.45 -33.22
CA GLN A 320 -16.38 2.88 -32.16
C GLN A 320 -17.25 3.91 -31.42
N ASN A 321 -17.42 5.09 -32.02
CA ASN A 321 -18.19 6.22 -31.51
C ASN A 321 -17.61 6.90 -30.26
N PHE A 322 -16.32 6.82 -29.94
CA PHE A 322 -15.73 7.82 -29.03
C PHE A 322 -15.75 9.21 -29.71
N ASP A 323 -15.95 10.30 -28.95
CA ASP A 323 -15.74 11.62 -29.55
C ASP A 323 -14.25 11.86 -29.83
N ALA A 324 -13.93 12.84 -30.67
CA ALA A 324 -12.54 13.08 -31.09
C ALA A 324 -11.58 13.35 -29.91
N ASN A 325 -12.05 14.07 -28.88
CA ASN A 325 -11.26 14.40 -27.70
C ASN A 325 -11.12 13.19 -26.78
N GLU A 326 -12.20 12.44 -26.57
CA GLU A 326 -12.23 11.20 -25.82
C GLU A 326 -11.32 10.17 -26.45
N ALA A 327 -11.36 10.00 -27.78
CA ALA A 327 -10.45 9.12 -28.51
C ALA A 327 -8.99 9.50 -28.24
N CYS A 328 -8.63 10.78 -28.31
CA CYS A 328 -7.28 11.25 -27.96
C CYS A 328 -6.90 10.97 -26.49
N HIS A 329 -7.86 11.00 -25.57
CA HIS A 329 -7.63 10.67 -24.16
C HIS A 329 -7.44 9.17 -23.94
N VAL A 330 -8.26 8.32 -24.57
CA VAL A 330 -8.14 6.87 -24.48
C VAL A 330 -6.85 6.38 -25.14
N VAL A 331 -6.39 7.01 -26.24
CA VAL A 331 -5.07 6.74 -26.82
C VAL A 331 -3.96 6.87 -25.78
N ARG A 332 -4.00 7.89 -24.91
CA ARG A 332 -2.98 8.04 -23.86
C ARG A 332 -3.04 6.91 -22.83
N LEU A 333 -4.23 6.38 -22.55
CA LEU A 333 -4.42 5.27 -21.61
C LEU A 333 -3.93 3.93 -22.19
N ILE A 334 -4.11 3.72 -23.50
CA ILE A 334 -3.74 2.48 -24.20
C ILE A 334 -2.26 2.51 -24.61
N ALA A 335 -1.82 3.56 -25.29
CA ALA A 335 -0.47 3.65 -25.85
C ALA A 335 0.56 4.26 -24.87
N GLY A 336 0.15 4.61 -23.65
CA GLY A 336 0.99 5.28 -22.64
C GLY A 336 1.44 6.70 -22.99
N VAL A 337 1.25 7.15 -24.24
CA VAL A 337 1.72 8.44 -24.76
C VAL A 337 0.58 9.18 -25.48
N GLN A 338 0.53 10.51 -25.35
CA GLN A 338 -0.50 11.31 -26.00
C GLN A 338 -0.11 11.56 -27.46
N LEU A 339 -1.10 11.65 -28.36
CA LEU A 339 -0.86 12.12 -29.72
C LEU A 339 -0.10 13.46 -29.70
N SER A 340 0.99 13.50 -30.45
CA SER A 340 1.75 14.70 -30.76
C SER A 340 0.90 15.69 -31.56
N LYS A 341 1.39 16.93 -31.71
CA LYS A 341 0.68 17.95 -32.50
C LYS A 341 0.51 17.52 -33.97
N VAL A 342 1.51 16.84 -34.54
CA VAL A 342 1.46 16.34 -35.92
C VAL A 342 0.41 15.24 -36.05
N GLU A 343 0.45 14.24 -35.18
CA GLU A 343 -0.52 13.13 -35.17
C GLU A 343 -1.95 13.63 -34.92
N ARG A 344 -2.16 14.64 -34.06
CA ARG A 344 -3.50 15.23 -33.87
C ARG A 344 -4.02 15.94 -35.11
N ASN A 345 -3.16 16.68 -35.80
CA ASN A 345 -3.56 17.35 -37.05
C ASN A 345 -3.89 16.32 -38.14
N GLU A 346 -3.13 15.24 -38.21
CA GLU A 346 -3.39 14.13 -39.13
C GLU A 346 -4.71 13.43 -38.80
N PHE A 347 -4.93 13.08 -37.52
CA PHE A 347 -6.18 12.52 -37.04
C PHE A 347 -7.38 13.41 -37.40
N GLU A 348 -7.29 14.71 -37.15
CA GLU A 348 -8.38 15.64 -37.44
C GLU A 348 -8.70 15.74 -38.93
N LYS A 349 -7.68 15.74 -39.80
CA LYS A 349 -7.88 15.71 -41.26
C LYS A 349 -8.63 14.45 -41.69
N ILE A 350 -8.17 13.28 -41.26
CA ILE A 350 -8.78 11.99 -41.63
C ILE A 350 -10.21 11.89 -41.06
N ARG A 351 -10.43 12.37 -39.84
CA ARG A 351 -11.73 12.41 -39.18
C ARG A 351 -12.76 13.23 -39.97
N ILE A 352 -12.38 14.43 -40.42
CA ILE A 352 -13.25 15.30 -41.24
C ILE A 352 -13.67 14.58 -42.54
N ASP A 353 -12.74 13.86 -43.17
CA ASP A 353 -13.04 13.07 -44.37
C ASP A 353 -13.98 11.89 -44.07
N MET A 354 -13.82 11.21 -42.94
CA MET A 354 -14.74 10.17 -42.49
C MET A 354 -16.15 10.72 -42.26
N ASP A 355 -16.29 11.85 -41.54
CA ASP A 355 -17.57 12.53 -41.30
C ASP A 355 -18.25 12.92 -42.61
N LYS A 356 -17.49 13.48 -43.56
CA LYS A 356 -18.00 13.86 -44.87
C LYS A 356 -18.52 12.65 -45.65
N LYS A 357 -17.76 11.55 -45.67
CA LYS A 357 -18.17 10.29 -46.32
C LYS A 357 -19.43 9.72 -45.70
N GLU A 358 -19.56 9.78 -44.38
CA GLU A 358 -20.74 9.26 -43.69
C GLU A 358 -21.99 10.10 -43.96
N ARG A 359 -21.87 11.43 -43.93
CA ARG A 359 -22.98 12.33 -44.31
C ARG A 359 -23.47 12.09 -45.74
N LEU A 360 -22.55 11.86 -46.68
CA LEU A 360 -22.90 11.53 -48.06
C LEU A 360 -23.62 10.18 -48.17
N LYS A 361 -23.23 9.17 -47.38
CA LYS A 361 -23.94 7.89 -47.31
C LYS A 361 -25.35 8.05 -46.77
N THR A 362 -25.52 8.78 -45.65
CA THR A 362 -26.84 9.02 -45.05
C THR A 362 -27.76 9.78 -46.01
N ALA A 363 -27.28 10.87 -46.63
CA ALA A 363 -28.06 11.65 -47.59
C ALA A 363 -28.46 10.83 -48.84
N ARG A 364 -27.62 9.87 -49.25
CA ARG A 364 -27.96 8.94 -50.35
C ARG A 364 -29.04 7.95 -49.92
N SER A 365 -28.94 7.38 -48.71
CA SER A 365 -29.96 6.46 -48.17
C SER A 365 -31.31 7.14 -47.97
N GLU A 366 -31.34 8.37 -47.45
CA GLU A 366 -32.56 9.16 -47.27
C GLU A 366 -33.22 9.51 -48.60
N ARG A 367 -32.44 9.84 -49.64
CA ARG A 367 -32.99 10.03 -51.00
C ARG A 367 -33.60 8.74 -51.52
N VAL A 368 -32.94 7.60 -51.39
CA VAL A 368 -33.47 6.31 -51.87
C VAL A 368 -34.78 5.95 -51.15
N GLN A 369 -34.89 6.22 -49.84
CA GLN A 369 -36.11 5.97 -49.07
C GLN A 369 -37.27 6.91 -49.39
N ASN A 370 -37.01 8.12 -49.89
CA ASN A 370 -38.06 9.06 -50.31
C ASN A 370 -38.52 8.88 -51.77
N PHE A 371 -37.88 7.97 -52.52
CA PHE A 371 -38.24 7.64 -53.92
C PHE A 371 -38.97 6.29 -54.07
N VAL A 372 -39.10 5.52 -52.97
CA VAL A 372 -39.91 4.30 -52.85
C VAL A 372 -41.16 4.66 -52.06
#